data_AF-A0A8B6E5C7-F1
#
_entry.id   AF-A0A8B6E5C7-F1
#
_cell.length_a   1.000
_cell.length_b   1.000
_cell.length_c   1.000
_cell.angle_alpha   90.00
_cell.angle_beta   90.00
_cell.angle_gamma   90.00
#
_symmetry.space_group_name_H-M   'P 1'
#
loop_
_entity.id
_entity.type
_entity.pdbx_description
1 polymer ?
#
loop_
_entity_poly.entity_id
_entity_poly.type
_entity_poly.pdbx_seq_one_letter_code
_entity_poly.pdbx_strand_id
1 'polypeptide(L)'
;MENFENDVSRILKEIGAESYPYFADNFKKEYTSDAIHDIVQAYFEYRMDSDKCIDRHTGIKRVWLKLQIRGFVSQTIPVPFTSNESQIITHQKLLNTILKARDESLNEDLRIKRQYFSKRLIQAFL
;
A
#
# COMPACT_ATOMS: atom_id res chain seq x y z
N MET A 1 4.30 27.21 -16.00
CA MET A 1 3.87 25.81 -16.14
C MET A 1 2.79 25.61 -15.08
N GLU A 2 1.55 25.39 -15.48
CA GLU A 2 0.46 25.11 -14.55
C GLU A 2 0.77 23.81 -13.79
N ASN A 3 0.54 23.83 -12.48
CA ASN A 3 0.78 22.72 -11.58
C ASN A 3 -0.60 22.16 -11.21
N PHE A 4 -0.85 20.88 -11.50
CA PHE A 4 -2.07 20.16 -11.12
C PHE A 4 -2.44 20.39 -9.64
N GLU A 5 -1.44 20.49 -8.76
CA GLU A 5 -1.61 20.76 -7.33
C GLU A 5 -2.19 22.17 -7.06
N ASN A 6 -1.80 23.17 -7.86
CA ASN A 6 -2.34 24.53 -7.75
C ASN A 6 -3.78 24.61 -8.27
N ASP A 7 -4.08 23.89 -9.35
CA ASP A 7 -5.42 23.87 -9.94
C ASP A 7 -6.42 23.14 -9.05
N VAL A 8 -6.01 22.00 -8.50
CA VAL A 8 -6.80 21.25 -7.52
C VAL A 8 -7.03 22.09 -6.27
N SER A 9 -6.00 22.74 -5.72
CA SER A 9 -6.15 23.62 -4.55
C SER A 9 -7.11 24.78 -4.81
N ARG A 10 -7.08 25.36 -6.01
CA ARG A 10 -7.98 26.44 -6.40
C ARG A 10 -9.43 25.98 -6.54
N ILE A 11 -9.68 24.83 -7.19
CA ILE A 11 -11.02 24.24 -7.29
C ILE A 11 -11.61 23.93 -5.91
N LEU A 12 -10.79 23.36 -5.01
CA LEU A 12 -11.21 23.01 -3.66
C LEU A 12 -11.58 24.23 -2.82
N LYS A 13 -10.85 25.34 -3.02
CA LYS A 13 -11.18 26.62 -2.41
C LYS A 13 -12.51 27.19 -2.91
N GLU A 14 -12.75 27.14 -4.22
CA GLU A 14 -14.00 27.65 -4.83
C GLU A 14 -15.26 26.89 -4.37
N ILE A 15 -15.15 25.59 -4.08
CA ILE A 15 -16.28 24.78 -3.57
C ILE A 15 -16.42 24.82 -2.04
N GLY A 16 -15.65 25.66 -1.34
CA GLY A 16 -15.67 25.78 0.12
C GLY A 16 -15.09 24.58 0.86
N ALA A 17 -14.30 23.74 0.19
CA ALA A 17 -13.65 22.55 0.75
C ALA A 17 -12.20 22.87 1.17
N GLU A 18 -11.97 23.98 1.89
CA GLU A 18 -10.62 24.40 2.31
C GLU A 18 -9.95 23.38 3.26
N SER A 19 -10.74 22.54 3.93
CA SER A 19 -10.26 21.40 4.73
C SER A 19 -9.78 20.20 3.90
N TYR A 20 -9.87 20.25 2.57
CA TYR A 20 -9.58 19.12 1.70
C TYR A 20 -8.13 18.62 1.73
N PRO A 21 -7.07 19.43 1.97
CA PRO A 21 -5.72 18.90 2.16
C PRO A 21 -5.63 17.94 3.36
N TYR A 22 -6.35 18.23 4.45
CA TYR A 22 -6.46 17.34 5.60
C TYR A 22 -7.29 16.09 5.28
N PHE A 23 -8.35 16.23 4.48
CA PHE A 23 -9.09 15.08 3.97
C PHE A 23 -8.28 14.24 3.00
N ALA A 24 -7.44 14.81 2.14
CA ALA A 24 -6.71 14.08 1.11
C ALA A 24 -5.71 13.07 1.72
N ASP A 25 -4.99 13.47 2.77
CA ASP A 25 -4.06 12.59 3.48
C ASP A 25 -4.79 11.48 4.26
N ASN A 26 -5.92 11.80 4.89
CA ASN A 26 -6.74 10.81 5.60
C ASN A 26 -7.47 9.86 4.64
N PHE A 27 -8.04 10.40 3.57
CA PHE A 27 -8.70 9.65 2.50
C PHE A 27 -7.76 8.66 1.83
N LYS A 28 -6.51 9.07 1.56
CA LYS A 28 -5.50 8.17 1.00
C LYS A 28 -5.19 6.99 1.92
N LYS A 29 -5.10 7.22 3.24
CA LYS A 29 -4.88 6.17 4.23
C LYS A 29 -6.09 5.23 4.35
N GLU A 30 -7.28 5.80 4.44
CA GLU A 30 -8.54 5.04 4.52
C GLU A 30 -8.76 4.18 3.26
N TYR A 31 -8.63 4.78 2.08
CA TYR A 31 -8.71 4.07 0.80
C TYR A 31 -7.69 2.92 0.70
N THR A 32 -6.46 3.15 1.15
CA THR A 32 -5.42 2.10 1.11
C THR A 32 -5.77 0.95 2.05
N SER A 33 -6.27 1.26 3.25
CA SER A 33 -6.69 0.23 4.20
C SER A 33 -7.86 -0.57 3.64
N ASP A 34 -8.89 0.11 3.14
CA ASP A 34 -10.08 -0.49 2.54
C ASP A 34 -9.72 -1.41 1.36
N ALA A 35 -8.88 -0.94 0.44
CA ALA A 35 -8.41 -1.74 -0.68
C ALA A 35 -7.61 -2.98 -0.25
N ILE A 36 -6.87 -2.93 0.86
CA ILE A 36 -6.19 -4.09 1.45
C ILE A 36 -7.23 -5.08 2.00
N HIS A 37 -8.21 -4.58 2.75
CA HIS A 37 -9.30 -5.40 3.30
C HIS A 37 -10.04 -6.14 2.18
N ASP A 38 -10.45 -5.44 1.13
CA ASP A 38 -11.15 -6.03 -0.02
C ASP A 38 -10.34 -7.14 -0.69
N ILE A 39 -9.04 -6.92 -0.90
CA ILE A 39 -8.17 -7.90 -1.54
C ILE A 39 -8.04 -9.16 -0.69
N VAL A 40 -7.86 -9.00 0.64
CA VAL A 40 -7.73 -10.14 1.55
C VAL A 40 -9.05 -10.87 1.67
N GLN A 41 -10.16 -10.15 1.83
CA GLN A 41 -11.50 -10.70 1.91
C GLN A 41 -11.83 -11.53 0.66
N ALA A 42 -11.65 -10.95 -0.53
CA ALA A 42 -11.88 -11.64 -1.79
C ALA A 42 -11.04 -12.92 -1.90
N TYR A 43 -9.77 -12.90 -1.47
CA TYR A 43 -8.96 -14.12 -1.45
C TYR A 43 -9.61 -15.22 -0.61
N PHE A 44 -10.08 -14.92 0.60
CA PHE A 44 -10.68 -15.92 1.48
C PHE A 44 -12.08 -16.37 1.04
N GLU A 45 -12.85 -15.51 0.37
CA GLU A 45 -14.14 -15.87 -0.22
C GLU A 45 -13.97 -16.85 -1.38
N TYR A 46 -13.03 -16.59 -2.28
CA TYR A 46 -12.80 -17.41 -3.48
C TYR A 46 -11.76 -18.52 -3.29
N ARG A 47 -11.19 -18.70 -2.09
CA ARG A 47 -10.12 -19.67 -1.88
C ARG A 47 -10.55 -21.11 -2.13
N MET A 48 -11.79 -21.48 -1.79
CA MET A 48 -12.24 -22.87 -1.97
C MET A 48 -12.27 -23.29 -3.44
N ASP A 49 -12.60 -22.36 -4.33
CA ASP A 49 -12.54 -22.60 -5.77
C ASP A 49 -11.11 -22.48 -6.31
N SER A 50 -10.33 -21.56 -5.78
CA SER A 50 -8.93 -21.38 -6.17
C SER A 50 -8.05 -22.56 -5.77
N ASP A 51 -8.28 -23.17 -4.61
CA ASP A 51 -7.54 -24.32 -4.05
C ASP A 51 -7.63 -25.56 -4.97
N LYS A 52 -8.60 -25.60 -5.89
CA LYS A 52 -8.73 -26.65 -6.91
C LYS A 52 -7.68 -26.54 -8.03
N CYS A 53 -7.16 -25.34 -8.27
CA CYS A 53 -6.30 -25.02 -9.41
C CYS A 53 -4.89 -24.59 -8.99
N ILE A 54 -4.74 -23.98 -7.81
CA ILE A 54 -3.48 -23.48 -7.28
C ILE A 54 -3.37 -23.84 -5.81
N ASP A 55 -2.15 -24.05 -5.33
CA ASP A 55 -1.91 -24.22 -3.90
C ASP A 55 -2.09 -22.87 -3.16
N ARG A 56 -2.40 -22.96 -1.86
CA ARG A 56 -2.63 -21.77 -1.01
C ARG A 56 -1.46 -20.80 -1.00
N HIS A 57 -0.23 -21.31 -1.02
CA HIS A 57 0.96 -20.47 -1.00
C HIS A 57 1.09 -19.66 -2.29
N THR A 58 0.78 -20.25 -3.44
CA THR A 58 0.66 -19.52 -4.72
C THR A 58 -0.47 -18.48 -4.68
N GLY A 59 -1.61 -18.80 -4.06
CA GLY A 59 -2.69 -17.83 -3.84
C GLY A 59 -2.24 -16.60 -3.05
N ILE A 60 -1.55 -16.81 -1.92
CA ILE A 60 -1.01 -15.73 -1.07
C ILE A 60 0.05 -14.92 -1.83
N LYS A 61 0.93 -15.58 -2.59
CA LYS A 61 1.92 -14.89 -3.45
C LYS A 61 1.26 -13.94 -4.43
N ARG A 62 0.14 -14.34 -5.04
CA ARG A 62 -0.63 -13.47 -5.96
C ARG A 62 -1.24 -12.27 -5.25
N VAL A 63 -1.82 -12.48 -4.07
CA VAL A 63 -2.34 -11.39 -3.23
C VAL A 63 -1.23 -10.39 -2.92
N TRP A 64 -0.07 -10.88 -2.48
CA TRP A 64 1.08 -10.05 -2.15
C TRP A 64 1.59 -9.25 -3.36
N LEU A 65 1.77 -9.93 -4.50
CA LEU A 65 2.21 -9.30 -5.74
C LEU A 65 1.23 -8.22 -6.21
N LYS A 66 -0.08 -8.45 -6.09
CA LYS A 66 -1.11 -7.45 -6.42
C LYS A 66 -0.96 -6.18 -5.58
N LEU A 67 -0.66 -6.34 -4.29
CA LEU A 67 -0.44 -5.21 -3.37
C LEU A 67 0.88 -4.47 -3.68
N GLN A 68 1.91 -5.19 -4.11
CA GLN A 68 3.16 -4.59 -4.57
C GLN A 68 2.98 -3.79 -5.86
N ILE A 69 2.24 -4.33 -6.84
CA ILE A 69 1.93 -3.62 -8.09
C ILE A 69 1.13 -2.34 -7.82
N ARG A 70 0.21 -2.37 -6.85
CA ARG A 70 -0.56 -1.18 -6.43
C ARG A 70 0.25 -0.17 -5.60
N GLY A 71 1.51 -0.49 -5.26
CA GLY A 71 2.37 0.38 -4.46
C GLY A 71 1.98 0.45 -2.98
N PHE A 72 1.21 -0.51 -2.47
CA PHE A 72 0.84 -0.57 -1.04
C PHE A 72 1.89 -1.28 -0.20
N VAL A 73 2.62 -2.22 -0.80
CA VAL A 73 3.74 -2.94 -0.21
C VAL A 73 4.95 -2.75 -1.12
N SER A 74 6.12 -2.51 -0.55
CA SER A 74 7.34 -2.37 -1.33
C SER A 74 7.67 -3.67 -2.09
N GLN A 75 8.20 -3.52 -3.30
CA GLN A 75 8.69 -4.64 -4.11
C GLN A 75 9.87 -5.37 -3.43
N THR A 76 10.55 -4.71 -2.49
CA THR A 76 11.68 -5.28 -1.76
C THR A 76 11.26 -6.16 -0.58
N ILE A 77 10.00 -6.10 -0.14
CA ILE A 77 9.50 -6.92 0.97
C ILE A 77 8.97 -8.24 0.40
N PRO A 78 9.66 -9.38 0.63
CA PRO A 78 9.23 -10.67 0.13
C PRO A 78 7.99 -11.17 0.87
N VAL A 79 7.31 -12.16 0.28
CA VAL A 79 6.19 -12.85 0.94
C VAL A 79 6.71 -13.53 2.22
N PRO A 80 6.22 -13.16 3.42
CA PRO A 80 6.77 -13.60 4.70
C PRO A 80 6.18 -14.93 5.18
N PHE A 81 5.72 -15.77 4.26
CA PHE A 81 5.08 -17.04 4.57
C PHE A 81 5.73 -18.16 3.78
N THR A 82 6.08 -19.24 4.47
CA THR A 82 6.46 -20.50 3.85
C THR A 82 5.24 -21.22 3.27
N SER A 83 5.47 -22.26 2.47
CA SER A 83 4.39 -23.10 1.93
C SER A 83 3.54 -23.72 3.04
N ASN A 84 4.16 -24.18 4.13
CA ASN A 84 3.46 -24.80 5.26
C ASN A 84 2.62 -23.78 6.05
N GLU A 85 3.17 -22.60 6.34
CA GLU A 85 2.43 -21.53 7.04
C GLU A 85 1.23 -21.05 6.21
N SER A 86 1.37 -21.04 4.89
CA SER A 86 0.31 -20.68 3.97
C SER A 86 -0.90 -21.61 4.02
N GLN A 87 -0.72 -22.87 4.43
CA GLN A 87 -1.83 -23.82 4.52
C GLN A 87 -2.78 -23.53 5.69
N ILE A 88 -2.25 -22.99 6.78
CA ILE A 88 -2.98 -22.75 8.03
C ILE A 88 -3.26 -21.28 8.28
N ILE A 89 -2.95 -20.41 7.32
CA ILE A 89 -3.10 -18.97 7.50
C ILE A 89 -4.57 -18.58 7.63
N THR A 90 -4.85 -17.71 8.60
CA THR A 90 -6.19 -17.14 8.80
C THR A 90 -6.31 -15.79 8.13
N HIS A 91 -7.56 -15.37 7.88
CA HIS A 91 -7.87 -14.04 7.36
C HIS A 91 -7.15 -12.94 8.15
N GLN A 92 -7.32 -12.96 9.48
CA GLN A 92 -6.72 -11.96 10.36
C GLN A 92 -5.19 -11.96 10.31
N LYS A 93 -4.57 -13.14 10.22
CA LYS A 93 -3.11 -13.25 10.18
C LYS A 93 -2.56 -12.66 8.87
N LEU A 94 -3.16 -12.98 7.73
CA LEU A 94 -2.74 -12.44 6.45
C LEU A 94 -2.92 -10.92 6.40
N LEU A 95 -4.10 -10.43 6.82
CA LEU A 95 -4.42 -9.01 6.87
C LEU A 95 -3.42 -8.22 7.74
N ASN A 96 -3.20 -8.65 8.99
CA ASN A 96 -2.29 -7.96 9.91
C ASN A 96 -0.86 -7.92 9.37
N THR A 97 -0.41 -9.00 8.73
CA THR A 97 0.93 -9.03 8.12
C THR A 97 1.06 -8.06 6.95
N ILE A 98 0.03 -7.95 6.11
CA ILE A 98 0.02 -6.98 5.00
C ILE A 98 0.01 -5.54 5.52
N LEU A 99 -0.81 -5.24 6.53
CA LEU A 99 -0.86 -3.90 7.15
C LEU A 99 0.50 -3.52 7.75
N LYS A 100 1.17 -4.47 8.40
CA LYS A 100 2.54 -4.25 8.90
C LYS A 100 3.53 -3.99 7.77
N ALA A 101 3.50 -4.78 6.69
CA ALA A 101 4.38 -4.59 5.55
C ALA A 101 4.14 -3.25 4.82
N ARG A 102 2.89 -2.77 4.78
CA ARG A 102 2.54 -1.42 4.31
C ARG A 102 3.25 -0.36 5.16
N ASP A 103 3.13 -0.46 6.48
CA ASP A 103 3.73 0.53 7.38
C ASP A 103 5.26 0.56 7.28
N GLU A 104 5.87 -0.61 7.13
CA GLU A 104 7.31 -0.74 6.83
C GLU A 104 7.68 -0.10 5.49
N SER A 105 6.85 -0.27 4.46
CA SER A 105 7.06 0.32 3.13
C SER A 105 6.98 1.85 3.15
N LEU A 106 6.02 2.41 3.89
CA LEU A 106 5.90 3.87 4.06
C LEU A 106 7.13 4.45 4.76
N ASN A 107 7.66 3.77 5.77
CA ASN A 107 8.88 4.19 6.45
C ASN A 107 10.11 4.12 5.54
N GLU A 108 10.19 3.10 4.67
CA GLU A 108 11.26 2.97 3.69
C GLU A 108 11.22 4.11 2.66
N ASP A 109 10.05 4.41 2.11
CA ASP A 109 9.88 5.51 1.15
C ASP A 109 10.24 6.87 1.78
N LEU A 110 9.85 7.08 3.04
CA LEU A 110 10.24 8.27 3.81
C LEU A 110 11.76 8.33 4.01
N ARG A 111 12.41 7.20 4.29
CA ARG A 111 13.87 7.09 4.43
C ARG A 111 14.58 7.43 3.12
N ILE A 112 14.12 6.86 2.01
CA ILE A 112 14.64 7.14 0.67
C ILE A 112 14.48 8.62 0.34
N LYS A 113 13.27 9.19 0.52
CA LYS A 113 13.04 10.63 0.31
C LYS A 113 13.98 11.50 1.15
N ARG A 114 14.14 11.22 2.45
CA ARG A 114 15.07 11.96 3.33
C ARG A 114 16.52 11.91 2.83
N GLN A 115 16.98 10.76 2.36
CA GLN A 115 18.33 10.62 1.80
C GLN A 115 18.50 11.44 0.52
N TYR A 116 17.52 11.44 -0.38
CA TYR A 116 17.54 12.28 -1.59
C TYR A 116 17.52 13.78 -1.26
N PHE A 117 16.68 14.21 -0.31
CA PHE A 117 16.66 15.60 0.16
C PHE A 117 17.99 16.02 0.79
N SER A 118 18.58 15.17 1.64
CA SER A 118 19.89 15.45 2.25
C SER A 118 21.00 15.58 1.20
N LYS A 119 21.02 14.73 0.17
CA LYS A 119 22.01 14.81 -0.92
C LYS A 119 21.84 16.08 -1.76
N ARG A 120 20.60 16.47 -2.05
CA ARG A 120 20.30 17.72 -2.76
C ARG A 120 20.67 18.97 -1.97
N LEU A 121 20.44 18.98 -0.66
CA LEU A 121 20.87 20.09 0.20
C LEU A 121 22.39 20.24 0.17
N ILE A 122 23.15 19.15 0.30
CA ILE A 122 24.62 19.18 0.22
C ILE A 122 25.11 19.71 -1.13
N GLN A 123 24.47 19.35 -2.25
CA GLN A 123 24.79 19.88 -3.58
C GLN A 123 24.39 21.35 -3.80
N ALA A 124 23.48 21.90 -3.00
CA ALA A 124 23.07 23.30 -3.10
C ALA A 124 23.95 24.25 -2.26
N PHE A 125 24.80 23.70 -1.38
CA PHE A 125 25.73 24.43 -0.52
C PHE A 125 27.20 24.30 -0.94
N LEU A 126 27.47 23.65 -2.08
CA LEU A 126 28.77 23.56 -2.77
C LEU A 126 28.68 24.27 -4.11
#